data_AF-A0A8D9AT80-F1
#
_entry.id   AF-A0A8D9AT80-F1
#
_cell.length_a   1.000
_cell.length_b   1.000
_cell.length_c   1.000
_cell.angle_alpha   90.00
_cell.angle_beta   90.00
_cell.angle_gamma   90.00
#
_symmetry.space_group_name_H-M   'P 1'
#
loop_
_entity.id
_entity.type
_entity.pdbx_description
1 polymer ?
#
loop_
_entity_poly.entity_id
_entity_poly.type
_entity_poly.pdbx_seq_one_letter_code
_entity_poly.pdbx_strand_id
1 'polypeptide(L)'
;MGAFNAGFHEFENQSHSNTWTKTLNYFLKTKRLPIAFTGYTKDEICRDSEIIKSIASSKDNLQIEFITEKEINAEASEKPRMDPEDGVYYLNKYISCFYCK
;
A
#
# COMPACT_ATOMS: atom_id res chain seq x y z
N MET A 1 13.64 0.88 -7.69
CA MET A 1 12.41 0.27 -7.15
C MET A 1 12.32 0.68 -5.70
N GLY A 2 11.20 1.29 -5.28
CA GLY A 2 10.92 1.54 -3.87
C GLY A 2 9.99 0.46 -3.36
N ALA A 3 10.33 -0.19 -2.24
CA ALA A 3 9.48 -1.19 -1.61
C ALA A 3 9.20 -0.76 -0.17
N PHE A 4 7.91 -0.68 0.18
CA PHE A 4 7.46 -0.36 1.53
C PHE A 4 6.87 -1.62 2.14
N ASN A 5 7.45 -2.02 3.26
CA ASN A 5 6.86 -3.03 4.14
C ASN A 5 6.03 -2.30 5.19
N ALA A 6 4.95 -1.65 4.75
CA ALA A 6 4.04 -0.92 5.62
C ALA A 6 2.67 -0.85 4.94
N GLY A 7 1.64 -1.25 5.67
CA GLY A 7 0.27 -0.92 5.30
C GLY A 7 0.00 0.55 5.62
N PHE A 8 -0.95 1.18 4.94
CA PHE A 8 -1.27 2.58 5.16
C PHE A 8 -2.26 2.79 6.33
N HIS A 9 -2.33 1.87 7.29
CA HIS A 9 -3.23 1.91 8.45
C HIS A 9 -3.11 3.19 9.30
N GLU A 10 -1.98 3.89 9.24
CA GLU A 10 -1.80 5.20 9.87
C GLU A 10 -2.71 6.30 9.27
N PHE A 11 -3.28 6.10 8.07
CA PHE A 11 -4.31 6.97 7.51
C PHE A 11 -5.63 6.95 8.30
N GLU A 12 -5.95 5.85 8.98
CA GLU A 12 -7.29 5.62 9.52
C GLU A 12 -7.53 6.35 10.86
N ASN A 13 -6.48 6.60 11.65
CA ASN A 13 -6.62 7.06 13.04
C ASN A 13 -5.87 8.36 13.40
N GLN A 14 -5.15 8.99 12.46
CA GLN A 14 -4.39 10.23 12.73
C GLN A 14 -4.80 11.37 11.78
N SER A 15 -5.91 12.05 12.11
CA SER A 15 -6.40 13.22 11.38
C SER A 15 -5.44 14.43 11.40
N HIS A 16 -4.37 14.40 12.21
CA HIS A 16 -3.43 15.52 12.38
C HIS A 16 -1.99 15.21 11.97
N SER A 17 -1.67 13.97 11.58
CA SER A 17 -0.32 13.56 11.16
C SER A 17 -0.38 12.49 10.09
N ASN A 18 -0.97 12.83 8.94
CA ASN A 18 -0.84 11.99 7.75
C ASN A 18 0.60 12.08 7.20
N THR A 19 1.51 11.35 7.83
CA THR A 19 2.94 11.24 7.50
C THR A 19 3.14 10.76 6.07
N TRP A 20 2.25 9.92 5.58
CA TRP A 20 2.29 9.34 4.24
C TRP A 20 1.97 10.32 3.13
N THR A 21 1.17 11.35 3.35
CA THR A 21 0.81 12.30 2.29
C THR A 21 2.06 12.92 1.66
N LYS A 22 3.06 13.33 2.46
CA LYS A 22 4.32 13.89 1.92
C LYS A 22 5.09 12.84 1.12
N THR A 23 5.21 11.64 1.66
CA THR A 23 5.93 10.51 1.05
C THR A 23 5.29 10.06 -0.26
N LEU A 24 3.98 9.83 -0.26
CA LEU A 24 3.20 9.49 -1.45
C LEU A 24 3.24 10.63 -2.47
N ASN A 25 3.17 11.89 -2.04
CA ASN A 25 3.33 13.04 -2.94
C ASN A 25 4.68 13.05 -3.65
N TYR A 26 5.76 12.68 -2.96
CA TYR A 26 7.09 12.57 -3.56
C TYR A 26 7.15 11.42 -4.58
N PHE A 27 6.64 10.24 -4.23
CA PHE A 27 6.68 9.10 -5.13
C PHE A 27 5.80 9.28 -6.37
N LEU A 28 4.59 9.82 -6.19
CA LEU A 28 3.66 10.08 -7.29
C LEU A 28 4.17 11.15 -8.26
N LYS A 29 5.11 12.02 -7.84
CA LYS A 29 5.79 12.97 -8.76
C LYS A 29 6.87 12.31 -9.61
N THR A 30 7.35 11.13 -9.22
CA THR A 30 8.42 10.43 -9.92
C THR A 30 7.82 9.48 -10.95
N LYS A 31 7.82 9.90 -12.22
CA LYS A 31 7.29 9.07 -13.32
C LYS A 31 8.09 7.78 -13.45
N ARG A 32 7.38 6.69 -13.78
CA ARG A 32 7.91 5.34 -14.05
C ARG A 32 8.72 4.74 -12.89
N LEU A 33 8.54 5.22 -11.67
CA LEU A 33 9.09 4.58 -10.47
C LEU A 33 8.08 3.54 -9.95
N PRO A 34 8.41 2.24 -9.96
CA PRO A 34 7.58 1.23 -9.33
C PRO A 34 7.67 1.34 -7.81
N ILE A 35 6.51 1.36 -7.19
CA ILE A 35 6.30 1.44 -5.74
C ILE A 35 5.49 0.22 -5.33
N ALA A 36 6.09 -0.64 -4.51
CA ALA A 36 5.42 -1.81 -3.95
C ALA A 36 5.05 -1.57 -2.49
N PHE A 37 3.90 -2.12 -2.07
CA PHE A 37 3.44 -2.14 -0.68
C PHE A 37 2.77 -3.47 -0.36
N THR A 38 2.82 -3.86 0.90
CA THR A 38 2.33 -5.15 1.40
C THR A 38 1.28 -4.98 2.48
N GLY A 39 0.38 -5.96 2.59
CA GLY A 39 -0.66 -6.03 3.62
C GLY A 39 -0.72 -7.40 4.28
N TYR A 40 -1.22 -7.47 5.51
CA TYR A 40 -1.41 -8.73 6.24
C TYR A 40 -2.69 -9.43 5.81
N THR A 41 -3.74 -8.64 5.57
CA THR A 41 -5.06 -9.08 5.15
C THR A 41 -5.41 -8.57 3.74
N LYS A 42 -6.40 -9.23 3.11
CA LYS A 42 -6.89 -8.80 1.80
C LYS A 42 -7.60 -7.45 1.90
N ASP A 43 -8.27 -7.19 3.01
CA ASP A 43 -9.02 -5.96 3.21
C ASP A 43 -8.08 -4.77 3.38
N GLU A 44 -6.99 -4.92 4.12
CA GLU A 44 -5.94 -3.88 4.24
C GLU A 44 -5.37 -3.51 2.87
N ILE A 45 -4.87 -4.49 2.10
CA ILE A 45 -4.28 -4.18 0.79
C ILE A 45 -5.30 -3.56 -0.16
N CYS A 46 -6.58 -3.90 -0.02
CA CYS A 46 -7.65 -3.28 -0.77
C CYS A 46 -7.84 -1.81 -0.38
N ARG A 47 -7.99 -1.51 0.92
CA ARG A 47 -8.13 -0.13 1.43
C ARG A 47 -6.94 0.74 1.03
N ASP A 48 -5.73 0.22 1.20
CA ASP A 48 -4.47 0.86 0.83
C ASP A 48 -4.41 1.22 -0.66
N SER A 49 -4.85 0.30 -1.52
CA SER A 49 -4.91 0.54 -2.98
C SER A 49 -5.91 1.65 -3.33
N GLU A 50 -7.05 1.70 -2.65
CA GLU A 50 -8.06 2.76 -2.86
C GLU A 50 -7.58 4.13 -2.35
N ILE A 51 -6.81 4.19 -1.26
CA ILE A 51 -6.15 5.42 -0.80
C ILE A 51 -5.23 5.97 -1.89
N ILE A 52 -4.38 5.12 -2.49
CA ILE A 52 -3.47 5.54 -3.56
C ILE A 52 -4.25 6.06 -4.78
N LYS A 53 -5.31 5.37 -5.20
CA LYS A 53 -6.18 5.81 -6.30
C LYS A 53 -6.87 7.14 -6.01
N SER A 54 -7.36 7.32 -4.79
CA SER A 54 -8.01 8.56 -4.35
C SER A 54 -7.03 9.74 -4.38
N ILE A 55 -5.82 9.55 -3.85
CA ILE A 55 -4.76 10.58 -3.88
C ILE A 55 -4.35 10.90 -5.32
N ALA A 56 -4.19 9.90 -6.19
CA ALA A 56 -3.86 10.12 -7.59
C ALA A 56 -4.97 10.90 -8.30
N SER A 57 -6.24 10.54 -8.08
CA SER A 57 -7.42 11.19 -8.68
C SER A 57 -7.61 12.63 -8.20
N SER A 58 -7.13 12.96 -7.00
CA SER A 58 -7.18 14.33 -6.45
C SER A 58 -6.18 15.31 -7.09
N LYS A 59 -5.29 14.83 -7.95
CA LYS A 59 -4.22 15.63 -8.56
C LYS A 59 -4.35 15.70 -10.07
N ASP A 60 -4.40 16.92 -10.58
CA ASP A 60 -4.41 17.17 -12.02
C ASP A 60 -3.19 16.53 -12.70
N ASN A 61 -3.45 15.80 -13.79
CA ASN A 61 -2.44 15.13 -14.64
C ASN A 61 -1.67 13.96 -14.02
N LEU A 62 -2.13 13.39 -12.90
CA LEU A 62 -1.50 12.22 -12.29
C LEU A 62 -2.22 10.94 -12.68
N GLN A 63 -1.60 10.15 -13.55
CA GLN A 63 -2.11 8.83 -13.94
C GLN A 63 -1.25 7.75 -13.32
N ILE A 64 -1.87 6.88 -12.51
CA ILE A 64 -1.22 5.69 -11.98
C ILE A 64 -1.65 4.44 -12.73
N GLU A 65 -0.79 3.43 -12.75
CA GLU A 65 -1.10 2.09 -13.23
C GLU A 65 -0.60 1.07 -12.22
N PHE A 66 -1.41 0.06 -11.94
CA PHE A 66 -1.01 -1.07 -11.13
C PHE A 66 -0.38 -2.14 -12.01
N ILE A 67 0.86 -2.49 -11.70
CA ILE A 67 1.56 -3.66 -12.27
C ILE A 67 1.01 -4.94 -11.63
N THR A 68 0.67 -4.84 -10.34
CA THR A 68 0.09 -5.91 -9.53
C THR A 68 -0.88 -5.27 -8.55
N GLU A 69 -2.12 -5.74 -8.49
CA GLU A 69 -3.13 -5.15 -7.61
C GLU A 69 -3.76 -6.24 -6.74
N LYS A 70 -3.51 -6.19 -5.43
CA LYS A 70 -4.17 -7.02 -4.39
C LYS A 70 -3.89 -8.52 -4.54
N GLU A 71 -2.68 -8.89 -4.96
CA GLU A 71 -2.28 -10.28 -5.17
C GLU A 71 -1.70 -10.91 -3.89
N ILE A 72 -1.68 -12.25 -3.85
CA ILE A 72 -0.93 -12.97 -2.82
C ILE A 72 0.57 -12.80 -3.10
N ASN A 73 1.31 -12.39 -2.09
CA ASN A 73 2.75 -12.25 -2.19
C ASN A 73 3.41 -13.64 -2.16
N ALA A 74 4.10 -14.01 -3.23
CA ALA A 74 4.86 -15.26 -3.31
C ALA A 74 6.00 -15.34 -2.27
N GLU A 75 6.50 -14.17 -1.84
CA GLU A 75 7.55 -14.04 -0.83
C GLU A 75 6.97 -13.76 0.57
N ALA A 76 5.68 -14.07 0.80
CA ALA A 76 5.06 -13.92 2.10
C ALA A 76 5.73 -14.81 3.15
N SER A 77 5.74 -14.35 4.41
CA SER A 77 6.18 -15.19 5.51
C SER A 77 5.24 -16.39 5.64
N GLU A 78 5.75 -17.61 5.48
CA GLU A 78 4.98 -18.84 5.73
C GLU A 78 4.67 -19.08 7.21
N LYS A 79 5.36 -18.34 8.11
CA LYS A 79 5.14 -18.46 9.55
C LYS A 79 3.87 -17.70 9.95
N PRO A 80 2.84 -18.39 10.47
CA PRO A 80 1.67 -17.72 11.01
C PRO A 80 2.06 -16.92 12.26
N ARG A 81 1.43 -15.76 12.42
CA ARG A 81 1.41 -14.97 13.65
C ARG A 81 0.00 -14.93 14.19
N MET A 82 -0.11 -14.73 15.49
CA MET A 82 -1.39 -14.65 16.18
C MET A 82 -1.50 -13.28 16.83
N ASP A 83 -2.58 -12.59 16.50
CA ASP A 83 -3.04 -11.41 17.22
C ASP A 83 -4.26 -11.80 18.09
N PRO A 84 -4.34 -11.38 19.36
CA PRO A 84 -5.51 -11.66 20.20
C PRO A 84 -6.83 -11.09 19.64
N GLU A 85 -6.77 -9.99 18.88
CA GLU A 85 -7.94 -9.30 18.31
C GLU A 85 -8.25 -9.81 16.89
N ASP A 86 -7.22 -9.96 16.05
CA ASP A 86 -7.39 -10.29 14.62
C ASP A 86 -7.19 -11.78 14.27
N GLY A 87 -6.77 -12.61 15.22
CA GLY A 87 -6.55 -14.04 15.01
C GLY A 87 -5.25 -14.35 14.25
N VAL A 88 -5.26 -15.37 13.40
CA VAL A 88 -4.05 -15.83 12.69
C VAL A 88 -3.84 -15.06 11.39
N TYR A 89 -2.68 -14.41 11.26
CA TYR A 89 -2.26 -13.66 10.08
C TYR A 89 -0.85 -14.05 9.64
N TYR A 90 -0.45 -13.62 8.44
CA TYR A 90 0.88 -13.87 7.88
C TYR A 90 1.50 -12.53 7.48
N LEU A 91 2.77 -12.33 7.83
CA LEU A 91 3.46 -11.10 7.48
C LEU A 91 3.59 -10.98 5.96
N ASN A 92 3.23 -9.82 5.43
CA ASN A 92 3.33 -9.48 4.01
C ASN A 92 2.59 -10.47 3.10
N LYS A 93 1.44 -10.98 3.54
CA LYS A 93 0.65 -11.98 2.80
C LYS A 93 0.18 -11.48 1.43
N TYR A 94 -0.11 -10.19 1.32
CA TYR A 94 -0.58 -9.58 0.09
C TYR A 94 0.39 -8.50 -0.38
N ILE A 95 0.42 -8.27 -1.70
CA ILE A 95 1.26 -7.27 -2.34
C ILE A 95 0.49 -6.52 -3.44
N SER A 96 0.76 -5.23 -3.54
CA SER A 96 0.37 -4.38 -4.66
C SER A 96 1.59 -3.58 -5.13
N CYS A 97 1.66 -3.32 -6.42
CA CYS A 97 2.70 -2.50 -7.02
C CYS A 97 2.10 -1.58 -8.08
N PHE A 98 2.42 -0.29 -7.98
CA PHE A 98 1.96 0.72 -8.92
C PHE A 98 3.10 1.65 -9.35
N TYR A 99 2.88 2.41 -10.42
CA TYR A 99 3.75 3.49 -10.86
C TYR A 99 2.94 4.64 -11.45
N CYS A 100 3.51 5.84 -11.45
CA CYS A 100 2.94 6.98 -12.17
C CYS A 100 3.43 6.99 -13.63
N LYS A 101 2.53 7.23 -14.60
CA LYS A 101 2.85 7.35 -16.04
C LYS A 101 3.64 8.61 -16.38
#